data_AF-A0A2A5HUY8-F1
#
_entry.id   AF-A0A2A5HUY8-F1
#
_cell.length_a   1.000
_cell.length_b   1.000
_cell.length_c   1.000
_cell.angle_alpha   90.00
_cell.angle_beta   90.00
_cell.angle_gamma   90.00
#
_symmetry.space_group_name_H-M   'P 1'
#
loop_
_entity.id
_entity.type
_entity.pdbx_description
1 polymer ?
#
loop_
_entity_poly.entity_id
_entity_poly.type
_entity_poly.pdbx_seq_one_letter_code
_entity_poly.pdbx_strand_id
1 'polypeptide(L)'
;MLRLLALLSIFLVTSACAHKPKDAVLPTSIAPAITNAHKTGQAILLYRYSGSEASEAYADWQGYLQDFKLTDGKEFYIQAIDTETLLSLTPNATQTEDFSLFIKKGSASYLYDDIIVEPQVYLAVVHAFAGQKLNEEDRAFIPEQVSVTATNN
;
A
#
# COMPACT_ATOMS: atom_id res chain seq x y z
N MET A 1 -47.72 -43.85 19.23
CA MET A 1 -46.27 -44.13 19.13
C MET A 1 -45.68 -43.06 18.23
N LEU A 2 -45.12 -42.00 18.81
CA LEU A 2 -43.72 -41.80 19.17
C LEU A 2 -42.98 -41.03 18.06
N ARG A 3 -42.56 -39.82 18.44
CA ARG A 3 -41.92 -38.73 17.71
C ARG A 3 -40.68 -39.19 16.93
N LEU A 4 -40.37 -38.56 15.78
CA LEU A 4 -38.98 -38.47 15.33
C LEU A 4 -38.67 -37.20 14.51
N LEU A 5 -37.95 -36.32 15.21
CA LEU A 5 -36.99 -35.28 14.83
C LEU A 5 -37.22 -34.39 13.60
N ALA A 6 -37.52 -33.13 13.92
CA ALA A 6 -37.11 -31.96 13.16
C ALA A 6 -35.57 -31.87 13.07
N LEU A 7 -35.04 -31.74 11.85
CA LEU A 7 -33.66 -31.34 11.59
C LEU A 7 -33.67 -29.88 11.15
N LEU A 8 -33.44 -29.02 12.15
CA LEU A 8 -33.25 -27.59 12.04
C LEU A 8 -31.83 -27.36 11.48
N SER A 9 -31.70 -27.16 10.17
CA SER A 9 -30.43 -26.75 9.55
C SER A 9 -30.14 -25.29 9.90
N ILE A 10 -29.41 -25.09 10.99
CA ILE A 10 -28.87 -23.80 11.41
C ILE A 10 -27.85 -23.37 10.34
N PHE A 11 -28.24 -22.45 9.46
CA PHE A 11 -27.29 -21.65 8.67
C PHE A 11 -26.55 -20.74 9.65
N LEU A 12 -25.39 -21.19 10.14
CA LEU A 12 -24.39 -20.33 10.74
C LEU A 12 -23.85 -19.40 9.65
N VAL A 13 -24.47 -18.24 9.49
CA VAL A 13 -23.85 -17.09 8.84
C VAL A 13 -22.76 -16.62 9.78
N THR A 14 -21.56 -17.19 9.65
CA THR A 14 -20.37 -16.59 10.24
C THR A 14 -20.14 -15.28 9.51
N SER A 15 -20.68 -14.19 10.05
CA SER A 15 -20.17 -12.85 9.80
C SER A 15 -18.75 -12.82 10.30
N ALA A 16 -17.82 -13.33 9.49
CA ALA A 16 -16.43 -12.96 9.58
C ALA A 16 -16.42 -11.44 9.39
N CYS A 17 -16.30 -10.71 10.49
CA CYS A 17 -15.91 -9.32 10.45
C CYS A 17 -14.55 -9.27 9.76
N ALA A 18 -14.57 -9.14 8.43
CA ALA A 18 -13.44 -8.63 7.69
C ALA A 18 -13.13 -7.29 8.35
N HIS A 19 -12.06 -7.25 9.14
CA HIS A 19 -11.47 -6.00 9.59
C HIS A 19 -11.15 -5.23 8.33
N LYS A 20 -12.05 -4.35 7.91
CA LYS A 20 -11.77 -3.45 6.80
C LYS A 20 -10.57 -2.62 7.23
N PRO A 21 -9.50 -2.56 6.41
CA PRO A 21 -8.41 -1.64 6.67
C PRO A 21 -9.01 -0.25 6.90
N LYS A 22 -8.58 0.43 7.96
CA LYS A 22 -9.01 1.81 8.20
C LYS A 22 -8.57 2.64 7.00
N ASP A 23 -9.51 3.29 6.34
CA ASP A 23 -9.21 4.12 5.16
C ASP A 23 -8.11 5.12 5.51
N ALA A 24 -7.05 5.14 4.70
CA ALA A 24 -6.06 6.19 4.74
C ALA A 24 -6.79 7.53 4.49
N VAL A 25 -6.57 8.52 5.34
CA VAL A 25 -7.06 9.89 5.11
C VAL A 25 -5.83 10.75 4.92
N LEU A 26 -5.67 11.34 3.74
CA LEU A 26 -4.52 12.22 3.48
C LEU A 26 -4.78 13.62 4.04
N PRO A 27 -3.80 14.26 4.71
CA PRO A 27 -3.92 15.64 5.15
C PRO A 27 -3.98 16.62 3.98
N THR A 28 -4.68 17.73 4.20
CA THR A 28 -4.92 18.78 3.20
C THR A 28 -3.64 19.53 2.79
N SER A 29 -2.58 19.45 3.59
CA SER A 29 -1.28 20.09 3.37
C SER A 29 -0.44 19.42 2.28
N ILE A 30 -0.83 18.25 1.81
CA ILE A 30 -0.10 17.49 0.79
C ILE A 30 -0.46 18.01 -0.61
N ALA A 31 0.50 17.91 -1.53
CA ALA A 31 0.33 18.27 -2.93
C ALA A 31 -1.07 17.87 -3.47
N PRO A 32 -1.84 18.81 -4.06
CA PRO A 32 -3.21 18.56 -4.49
C PRO A 32 -3.37 17.34 -5.41
N ALA A 33 -2.35 17.02 -6.20
CA ALA A 33 -2.33 15.87 -7.09
C ALA A 33 -2.36 14.52 -6.33
N ILE A 34 -1.60 14.37 -5.23
CA ILE A 34 -1.62 13.17 -4.37
C ILE A 34 -3.01 13.03 -3.74
N THR A 35 -3.55 14.14 -3.22
CA THR A 35 -4.91 14.17 -2.65
C THR A 35 -5.97 13.77 -3.68
N ASN A 36 -5.84 14.23 -4.92
CA ASN A 36 -6.78 13.90 -5.99
C ASN A 36 -6.68 12.41 -6.37
N ALA A 37 -5.47 11.89 -6.60
CA ALA A 37 -5.24 10.47 -6.88
C ALA A 37 -5.87 9.56 -5.80
N HIS A 38 -5.70 9.93 -4.53
CA HIS A 38 -6.27 9.16 -3.44
C HIS A 38 -7.81 9.24 -3.42
N LYS A 39 -8.38 10.44 -3.63
CA LYS A 39 -9.84 10.64 -3.64
C LYS A 39 -10.52 9.83 -4.75
N THR A 40 -9.91 9.74 -5.92
CA THR A 40 -10.40 8.96 -7.07
C THR A 40 -10.14 7.45 -6.93
N GLY A 41 -9.46 7.02 -5.87
CA GLY A 41 -9.14 5.61 -5.63
C GLY A 41 -7.96 5.07 -6.45
N GLN A 42 -7.22 5.97 -7.11
CA GLN A 42 -6.00 5.64 -7.81
C GLN A 42 -4.95 5.14 -6.79
N ALA A 43 -4.20 4.10 -7.15
CA ALA A 43 -3.08 3.65 -6.34
C ALA A 43 -1.93 4.66 -6.43
N ILE A 44 -1.20 4.84 -5.35
CA ILE A 44 -0.15 5.84 -5.22
C ILE A 44 1.14 5.16 -4.77
N LEU A 45 2.26 5.52 -5.39
CA LEU A 45 3.62 5.24 -4.91
C LEU A 45 4.34 6.56 -4.67
N LEU A 46 4.63 6.85 -3.40
CA LEU A 46 5.48 7.97 -3.00
C LEU A 46 6.86 7.42 -2.64
N TYR A 47 7.93 8.12 -3.01
CA TYR A 47 9.27 7.64 -2.72
C TYR A 47 10.25 8.77 -2.42
N ARG A 48 11.37 8.41 -1.81
CA ARG A 48 12.56 9.25 -1.70
C ARG A 48 13.80 8.40 -1.87
N TYR A 49 14.79 8.97 -2.55
CA TYR A 49 16.13 8.43 -2.67
C TYR A 49 17.14 9.55 -2.45
N SER A 50 18.07 9.35 -1.53
CA SER A 50 19.08 10.30 -1.07
C SER A 50 20.49 9.96 -1.58
N GLY A 51 20.66 8.76 -2.14
CA GLY A 51 21.91 8.32 -2.73
C GLY A 51 22.25 8.99 -4.07
N SER A 52 23.33 8.53 -4.69
CA SER A 52 23.78 9.06 -5.98
C SER A 52 22.99 8.44 -7.13
N GLU A 53 22.52 9.27 -8.06
CA GLU A 53 21.91 8.82 -9.31
C GLU A 53 22.89 8.05 -10.22
N ALA A 54 24.19 8.12 -9.94
CA ALA A 54 25.21 7.34 -10.64
C ALA A 54 25.45 5.95 -10.03
N SER A 55 24.74 5.58 -8.96
CA SER A 55 24.89 4.27 -8.33
C SER A 55 24.18 3.17 -9.12
N GLU A 56 24.70 1.94 -9.02
CA GLU A 56 24.06 0.75 -9.58
C GLU A 56 22.68 0.52 -8.98
N ALA A 57 22.53 0.71 -7.67
CA ALA A 57 21.25 0.59 -6.98
C ALA A 57 20.18 1.56 -7.53
N TYR A 58 20.56 2.81 -7.82
CA TYR A 58 19.65 3.76 -8.46
C TYR A 58 19.27 3.33 -9.87
N ALA A 59 20.24 2.85 -10.67
CA ALA A 59 19.98 2.40 -12.02
C ALA A 59 19.03 1.19 -12.05
N ASP A 60 19.24 0.22 -11.17
CA ASP A 60 18.38 -0.96 -11.03
C ASP A 60 16.96 -0.56 -10.60
N TRP A 61 16.83 0.20 -9.52
CA TRP A 61 15.54 0.68 -9.05
C TRP A 61 14.80 1.51 -10.11
N GLN A 62 15.50 2.42 -10.79
CA GLN A 62 14.89 3.23 -11.85
C GLN A 62 14.41 2.34 -13.01
N GLY A 63 15.20 1.33 -13.39
CA GLY A 63 14.83 0.33 -14.39
C GLY A 63 13.55 -0.41 -14.02
N TYR A 64 13.51 -0.98 -12.81
CA TYR A 64 12.35 -1.72 -12.33
C TYR A 64 11.12 -0.84 -12.15
N LEU A 65 11.27 0.38 -11.64
CA LEU A 65 10.18 1.34 -11.52
C LEU A 65 9.62 1.72 -12.90
N GLN A 66 10.49 1.86 -13.91
CA GLN A 66 10.07 2.17 -15.26
C GLN A 66 9.34 0.99 -15.91
N ASP A 67 9.82 -0.23 -15.73
CA ASP A 67 9.14 -1.44 -16.20
C ASP A 67 7.78 -1.61 -15.53
N PHE A 68 7.69 -1.38 -14.22
CA PHE A 68 6.44 -1.38 -13.47
C PHE A 68 5.45 -0.37 -14.05
N LYS A 69 5.88 0.89 -14.29
CA LYS A 69 5.03 1.93 -14.90
C LYS A 69 4.50 1.54 -16.29
N LEU A 70 5.27 0.77 -17.05
CA LEU A 70 4.89 0.32 -18.39
C LEU A 70 4.04 -0.94 -18.39
N THR A 71 3.88 -1.61 -17.25
CA THR A 71 3.19 -2.91 -17.12
C THR A 71 2.05 -2.81 -16.11
N ASP A 72 2.25 -3.28 -14.88
CA ASP A 72 1.23 -3.43 -13.84
C ASP A 72 0.92 -2.11 -13.11
N GLY A 73 1.85 -1.15 -13.17
CA GLY A 73 1.80 0.15 -12.50
C GLY A 73 1.24 1.28 -13.36
N LYS A 74 0.67 1.02 -14.53
CA LYS A 74 0.19 2.07 -15.47
C LYS A 74 -0.78 3.07 -14.83
N GLU A 75 -1.61 2.58 -13.93
CA GLU A 75 -2.62 3.37 -13.23
C GLU A 75 -2.11 3.96 -11.92
N PHE A 76 -0.85 3.74 -11.53
CA PHE A 76 -0.30 4.33 -10.32
C PHE A 76 0.03 5.80 -10.53
N TYR A 77 -0.33 6.62 -9.55
CA TYR A 77 0.24 7.95 -9.39
C TYR A 77 1.58 7.82 -8.65
N ILE A 78 2.67 8.23 -9.28
CA ILE A 78 4.02 8.04 -8.75
C ILE A 78 4.71 9.39 -8.59
N GLN A 79 5.24 9.68 -7.40
CA GLN A 79 5.88 10.97 -7.12
C GLN A 79 6.97 10.86 -6.05
N ALA A 80 8.09 11.55 -6.30
CA ALA A 80 9.11 11.80 -5.28
C ALA A 80 8.61 12.84 -4.25
N ILE A 81 8.85 12.60 -2.97
CA ILE A 81 8.51 13.52 -1.86
C ILE A 81 9.68 13.64 -0.87
N ASP A 82 9.59 14.59 0.06
CA ASP A 82 10.55 14.74 1.16
C ASP A 82 10.14 13.94 2.42
N THR A 83 11.08 13.81 3.36
CA THR A 83 10.88 13.07 4.61
C THR A 83 9.86 13.77 5.51
N GLU A 84 9.78 15.10 5.48
CA GLU A 84 8.79 15.88 6.21
C GLU A 84 7.36 15.54 5.75
N THR A 85 7.16 15.41 4.44
CA THR A 85 5.89 14.98 3.85
C THR A 85 5.56 13.55 4.27
N LEU A 86 6.53 12.64 4.27
CA LEU A 86 6.34 11.27 4.81
C LEU A 86 5.88 11.31 6.26
N LEU A 87 6.58 12.05 7.13
CA LEU A 87 6.23 12.13 8.55
C LEU A 87 4.87 12.79 8.78
N SER A 88 4.43 13.69 7.89
CA SER A 88 3.07 14.24 7.94
C SER A 88 1.99 13.20 7.59
N LEU A 89 2.32 12.23 6.73
CA LEU A 89 1.44 11.15 6.30
C LEU A 89 1.38 10.00 7.31
N THR A 90 2.55 9.65 7.84
CA THR A 90 2.79 8.53 8.74
C THR A 90 3.59 9.04 9.94
N PRO A 91 2.96 9.71 10.92
CA PRO A 91 3.68 10.32 12.05
C PRO A 91 4.45 9.34 12.94
N ASN A 92 4.09 8.05 12.87
CA ASN A 92 4.76 6.98 13.59
C ASN A 92 5.82 6.25 12.74
N ALA A 93 6.06 6.69 11.50
CA ALA A 93 7.11 6.13 10.68
C ALA A 93 8.48 6.47 11.24
N THR A 94 9.41 5.54 11.12
CA THR A 94 10.82 5.79 11.39
C THR A 94 11.31 6.87 10.42
N GLN A 95 12.09 7.83 10.94
CA GLN A 95 12.76 8.79 10.07
C GLN A 95 13.82 8.03 9.25
N THR A 96 13.54 7.87 7.96
CA THR A 96 14.45 7.27 6.98
C THR A 96 14.72 8.27 5.86
N GLU A 97 15.94 8.24 5.34
CA GLU A 97 16.36 9.09 4.21
C GLU A 97 15.84 8.55 2.89
N ASP A 98 15.68 7.22 2.77
CA ASP A 98 15.19 6.51 1.60
C ASP A 98 13.93 5.74 1.96
N PHE A 99 12.92 5.76 1.09
CA PHE A 99 11.70 5.01 1.32
C PHE A 99 10.85 4.83 0.07
N SER A 100 9.95 3.87 0.16
CA SER A 100 8.82 3.68 -0.75
C SER A 100 7.53 3.50 0.03
N LEU A 101 6.53 4.33 -0.22
CA LEU A 101 5.23 4.31 0.43
C LEU A 101 4.12 4.06 -0.60
N PHE A 102 3.45 2.93 -0.46
CA PHE A 102 2.29 2.56 -1.27
C PHE A 102 1.00 2.89 -0.53
N ILE A 103 0.11 3.62 -1.20
CA ILE A 103 -1.18 4.06 -0.64
C ILE A 103 -2.29 3.79 -1.65
N LYS A 104 -3.42 3.25 -1.18
CA LYS A 104 -4.65 3.18 -1.97
C LYS A 104 -5.87 3.27 -1.06
N LYS A 105 -6.85 4.09 -1.45
CA LYS A 105 -8.10 4.23 -0.72
C LYS A 105 -8.81 2.87 -0.57
N GLY A 106 -9.31 2.54 0.62
CA GLY A 106 -9.94 1.25 0.90
C GLY A 106 -8.97 0.07 1.07
N SER A 107 -7.66 0.30 1.04
CA SER A 107 -6.63 -0.72 1.20
C SER A 107 -5.66 -0.35 2.32
N ALA A 108 -4.95 -1.34 2.86
CA ALA A 108 -3.84 -1.08 3.76
C ALA A 108 -2.73 -0.29 3.02
N SER A 109 -1.96 0.51 3.75
CA SER A 109 -0.78 1.19 3.20
C SER A 109 0.50 0.45 3.62
N TYR A 110 1.51 0.46 2.75
CA TYR A 110 2.76 -0.27 2.94
C TYR A 110 3.94 0.68 2.83
N LEU A 111 4.73 0.79 3.90
CA LEU A 111 5.96 1.57 3.94
C LEU A 111 7.15 0.61 3.91
N TYR A 112 8.10 0.91 3.04
CA TYR A 112 9.39 0.26 2.95
C TYR A 112 10.45 1.30 3.30
N ASP A 113 11.39 0.93 4.17
CA ASP A 113 12.45 1.82 4.68
C ASP A 113 13.62 2.01 3.68
N ASP A 114 13.38 1.73 2.40
CA ASP A 114 14.33 1.91 1.29
C ASP A 114 13.59 2.02 -0.07
N ILE A 115 14.34 2.28 -1.14
CA ILE A 115 13.88 2.07 -2.51
C ILE A 115 13.70 0.59 -2.83
N ILE A 116 12.83 0.28 -3.78
CA ILE A 116 12.52 -1.11 -4.15
C ILE A 116 13.41 -1.60 -5.29
N VAL A 117 14.37 -2.48 -4.99
CA VAL A 117 15.22 -3.11 -6.03
C VAL A 117 14.74 -4.51 -6.41
N GLU A 118 13.69 -5.02 -5.78
CA GLU A 118 13.07 -6.30 -6.09
C GLU A 118 11.73 -6.12 -6.83
N PRO A 119 11.63 -6.50 -8.12
CA PRO A 119 10.39 -6.39 -8.89
C PRO A 119 9.16 -7.05 -8.24
N GLN A 120 9.39 -8.12 -7.46
CA GLN A 120 8.35 -8.90 -6.78
C GLN A 120 7.55 -8.06 -5.76
N VAL A 121 8.16 -7.03 -5.18
CA VAL A 121 7.48 -6.13 -4.24
C VAL A 121 6.33 -5.40 -4.94
N TYR A 122 6.55 -4.89 -6.16
CA TYR A 122 5.51 -4.19 -6.91
C TYR A 122 4.32 -5.11 -7.21
N LEU A 123 4.59 -6.35 -7.62
CA LEU A 123 3.57 -7.35 -7.90
C LEU A 123 2.76 -7.71 -6.66
N ALA A 124 3.44 -7.95 -5.53
CA ALA A 124 2.79 -8.26 -4.26
C ALA A 124 1.83 -7.13 -3.83
N VAL A 125 2.26 -5.86 -3.97
CA VAL A 125 1.40 -4.70 -3.66
C VAL A 125 0.22 -4.60 -4.64
N VAL A 126 0.42 -4.85 -5.93
CA VAL A 126 -0.68 -4.88 -6.92
C VAL A 126 -1.71 -5.94 -6.56
N HIS A 127 -1.28 -7.16 -6.22
CA HIS A 127 -2.16 -8.23 -5.77
C HIS A 127 -2.92 -7.84 -4.50
N ALA A 128 -2.23 -7.23 -3.53
CA ALA A 128 -2.83 -6.77 -2.28
C ALA A 128 -3.89 -5.69 -2.52
N PHE A 129 -3.59 -4.69 -3.37
CA PHE A 129 -4.51 -3.61 -3.74
C PHE A 129 -5.67 -4.07 -4.63
N ALA A 130 -5.53 -5.19 -5.32
CA ALA A 130 -6.61 -5.84 -6.05
C ALA A 130 -7.49 -6.71 -5.13
N GLY A 131 -7.15 -6.85 -3.85
CA GLY A 131 -7.87 -7.70 -2.91
C GLY A 131 -7.73 -9.19 -3.23
N GLN A 132 -6.69 -9.56 -3.98
CA GLN A 132 -6.40 -10.95 -4.31
C GLN A 132 -5.89 -11.69 -3.08
N LYS A 133 -6.09 -13.01 -3.05
CA LYS A 133 -5.51 -13.86 -2.02
C LYS A 133 -4.00 -13.96 -2.28
N LEU A 134 -3.20 -13.33 -1.42
CA LEU A 134 -1.74 -13.37 -1.49
C LEU A 134 -1.21 -14.80 -1.30
N ASN A 135 -0.28 -15.22 -2.15
CA ASN A 135 0.43 -16.49 -2.01
C ASN A 135 1.59 -16.36 -0.99
N GLU A 136 2.41 -17.40 -0.80
CA GLU A 136 3.55 -17.34 0.14
C GLU A 136 4.62 -16.34 -0.27
N GLU A 137 4.89 -16.24 -1.57
CA GLU A 137 5.87 -15.32 -2.13
C GLU A 137 5.41 -13.87 -1.96
N ASP A 138 4.18 -13.53 -2.34
CA ASP A 138 3.59 -12.20 -2.14
C ASP A 138 3.72 -11.76 -0.67
N ARG A 139 3.37 -12.67 0.26
CA ARG A 139 3.42 -12.36 1.69
C ARG A 139 4.82 -12.13 2.22
N ALA A 140 5.85 -12.72 1.60
CA ALA A 140 7.24 -12.50 1.98
C ALA A 140 7.70 -11.07 1.65
N PHE A 141 7.05 -10.41 0.67
CA PHE A 141 7.39 -9.06 0.24
C PHE A 141 6.49 -7.97 0.82
N ILE A 142 5.38 -8.30 1.49
CA ILE A 142 4.49 -7.32 2.11
C ILE A 142 4.95 -7.00 3.54
N PRO A 143 5.28 -5.74 3.86
CA PRO A 143 5.69 -5.33 5.19
C PRO A 143 4.48 -5.22 6.13
N GLU A 144 4.76 -4.90 7.39
CA GLU A 144 3.70 -4.51 8.32
C GLU A 144 2.93 -3.29 7.82
N GLN A 145 1.62 -3.25 8.10
CA GLN A 145 0.75 -2.19 7.61
C GLN A 145 0.99 -0.91 8.41
N VAL A 146 1.12 0.21 7.70
CA VAL A 146 1.20 1.54 8.32
C VAL A 146 -0.14 2.27 8.27
N SER A 147 -0.45 3.00 9.34
CA SER A 147 -1.61 3.89 9.36
C SER A 147 -1.23 5.23 8.74
N VAL A 148 -1.83 5.55 7.61
CA VAL A 148 -1.73 6.88 6.99
C VAL A 148 -2.89 7.75 7.50
N THR A 149 -2.57 8.82 8.22
CA THR A 149 -3.57 9.67 8.90
C THR A 149 -3.41 11.14 8.58
N ALA A 150 -4.54 11.83 8.39
CA ALA A 150 -4.58 13.28 8.33
C ALA A 150 -4.45 13.84 9.75
N THR A 151 -3.33 14.49 10.04
CA THR A 151 -3.26 15.44 11.14
C THR A 151 -3.96 16.72 10.70
N ASN A 152 -5.18 16.92 11.17
CA ASN A 152 -5.83 18.22 11.10
C ASN A 152 -5.14 19.11 12.15
N ASN A 153 -4.26 20.01 11.70
CA ASN A 153 -3.92 21.21 12.48
C ASN A 153 -4.96 22.30 12.21
#